data_AF-A0A9R1HKN0-F1
#
_entry.id   AF-A0A9R1HKN0-F1
#
_cell.length_a   1.000
_cell.length_b   1.000
_cell.length_c   1.000
_cell.angle_alpha   90.00
_cell.angle_beta   90.00
_cell.angle_gamma   90.00
#
_symmetry.space_group_name_H-M   'P 1'
#
loop_
_entity.id
_entity.type
_entity.pdbx_description
1 polymer ?
#
loop_
_entity_poly.entity_id
_entity_poly.type
_entity_poly.pdbx_seq_one_letter_code
_entity_poly.pdbx_strand_id
1 'polypeptide(L)'
;MIEFLIHWNKGLTAQVDKDGNTPLHFASSLFYWTGSYLRLALLRRPPWCVFVWFPWKSTQTLQKVFKANPTVVYQADKNGSFPIHVAASVGAKDAIQFFYDERPDSVGLRDAKGRTFLHVAVKKRRLSIVFYVRRTRSLAWILNMQDNDGNTALHLAIQTRSFRMFCALLGNRKVELNLINNHGETPCDISRSKIPCGMNYRQNPENKIFDALLSVGANHGALRWDKTEEMYSPRQKPEDKVKESEWLKDATQTLMVASVLIATVAFTANFALPGGYRADDHKNGGTPTLAGSFVFDAFMMATTLAFICSSIATVGFAYAGTPMVNLIARRVYFGLSARFMSSSVTCMSIAFALGVYMVLAPIARDTAIAVCVITPAVLLSANMEAILKLVILALPLCIRKGLFLGMVQLLKLYVVKLIAALWPFILTFGWAALARIHRHR
;
A
#
# COMPACT_ATOMS: atom_id res chain seq x y z
N MET A 1 1.84 -45.93 -0.22
CA MET A 1 3.12 -45.88 0.54
C MET A 1 2.89 -45.45 1.99
N ILE A 2 2.44 -44.23 2.30
CA ILE A 2 2.26 -43.77 3.70
C ILE A 2 1.28 -44.65 4.49
N GLU A 3 0.14 -45.05 3.92
CA GLU A 3 -0.81 -45.98 4.58
C GLU A 3 -0.20 -47.34 4.87
N PHE A 4 0.59 -47.87 3.94
CA PHE A 4 1.27 -49.14 4.09
C PHE A 4 2.29 -49.07 5.25
N LEU A 5 3.07 -47.99 5.32
CA LEU A 5 4.04 -47.78 6.41
C LEU A 5 3.37 -47.60 7.78
N ILE A 6 2.26 -46.86 7.83
CA ILE A 6 1.47 -46.68 9.07
C ILE A 6 0.85 -48.01 9.54
N HIS A 7 0.31 -48.80 8.60
CA HIS A 7 -0.23 -50.12 8.92
C HIS A 7 0.86 -51.08 9.39
N TRP A 8 2.04 -51.02 8.77
CA TRP A 8 3.19 -51.85 9.12
C TRP A 8 3.75 -51.52 10.52
N ASN A 9 3.89 -50.24 10.87
CA ASN A 9 4.37 -49.83 12.19
C ASN A 9 3.78 -48.48 12.63
N LYS A 10 2.78 -48.52 13.53
CA LYS A 10 2.14 -47.32 14.08
C LYS A 10 3.09 -46.46 14.92
N GLY A 11 4.12 -47.06 15.53
CA GLY A 11 5.12 -46.35 16.34
C GLY A 11 5.94 -45.34 15.54
N LEU A 12 6.02 -45.49 14.21
CA LEU A 12 6.69 -44.53 13.32
C LEU A 12 6.08 -43.12 13.41
N THR A 13 4.79 -43.01 13.77
CA THR A 13 4.10 -41.71 13.88
C THR A 13 4.57 -40.86 15.06
N ALA A 14 5.14 -41.48 16.09
CA ALA A 14 5.67 -40.81 17.27
C ALA A 14 7.20 -40.66 17.26
N GLN A 15 7.88 -41.26 16.27
CA GLN A 15 9.31 -41.10 16.11
C GLN A 15 9.65 -39.66 15.75
N VAL A 16 10.73 -39.16 16.33
CA VAL A 16 11.24 -37.82 16.09
C VAL A 16 12.54 -37.88 15.32
N ASP A 17 12.75 -36.90 14.44
CA ASP A 17 14.05 -36.70 13.80
C ASP A 17 15.08 -36.05 14.75
N LYS A 18 16.25 -35.70 14.20
CA LYS A 18 17.30 -35.02 14.97
C LYS A 18 16.89 -33.65 15.50
N ASP A 19 15.87 -33.02 14.93
CA ASP A 19 15.37 -31.70 15.32
C ASP A 19 14.10 -31.79 16.20
N GLY A 20 13.67 -33.00 16.55
CA GLY A 20 12.45 -33.24 17.33
C GLY A 20 11.17 -33.24 16.50
N ASN A 21 11.25 -33.14 15.18
CA ASN A 21 10.09 -33.14 14.31
C ASN A 21 9.49 -34.54 14.19
N THR A 22 8.19 -34.62 14.41
CA THR A 22 7.40 -35.83 14.14
C THR A 22 6.94 -35.84 12.68
N PRO A 23 6.51 -37.00 12.13
CA PRO A 23 5.91 -37.08 10.80
C PRO A 23 4.75 -36.10 10.58
N LEU A 24 4.04 -35.73 11.64
CA LEU A 24 2.96 -34.74 11.57
C LEU A 24 3.48 -33.31 11.34
N HIS A 25 4.67 -32.95 11.85
CA HIS A 25 5.31 -31.66 11.52
C HIS A 25 5.61 -31.57 10.03
N PHE A 26 6.15 -32.64 9.44
CA PHE A 26 6.39 -32.72 8.00
C PHE A 26 5.10 -32.70 7.19
N ALA A 27 4.08 -33.47 7.59
CA ALA A 27 2.79 -33.45 6.91
C ALA A 27 2.13 -32.06 6.96
N SER A 28 2.35 -31.31 8.06
CA SER A 28 1.88 -29.94 8.24
C SER A 28 2.66 -28.91 7.41
N SER A 29 3.91 -29.20 7.05
CA SER A 29 4.72 -28.32 6.21
C SER A 29 4.44 -28.49 4.72
N LEU A 30 3.75 -29.56 4.31
CA LEU A 30 3.35 -29.83 2.93
C LEU A 30 2.30 -28.82 2.44
N PHE A 31 2.79 -27.69 1.94
CA PHE A 31 1.98 -26.63 1.34
C PHE A 31 2.24 -26.53 -0.16
N TYR A 32 1.19 -26.76 -0.98
CA TYR A 32 1.23 -26.48 -2.41
C TYR A 32 0.64 -25.11 -2.70
N TRP A 33 1.42 -24.25 -3.35
CA TRP A 33 1.03 -22.91 -3.76
C TRP A 33 0.00 -23.00 -4.89
N THR A 34 -1.30 -22.92 -4.56
CA THR A 34 -2.32 -22.67 -5.59
C THR A 34 -2.25 -21.20 -5.98
N GLY A 35 -1.61 -20.91 -7.11
CA GLY A 35 -1.45 -19.56 -7.63
C GLY A 35 -2.79 -18.86 -7.82
N SER A 36 -3.14 -17.98 -6.89
CA SER A 36 -4.36 -17.17 -6.94
C SER A 36 -4.05 -15.74 -7.37
N TYR A 37 -3.49 -15.59 -8.57
CA TYR A 37 -3.35 -14.31 -9.28
C TYR A 37 -3.59 -14.50 -10.78
N LEU A 38 -4.76 -15.02 -11.17
CA LEU A 38 -5.44 -14.70 -12.45
C LEU A 38 -6.77 -15.46 -12.52
N ARG A 39 -7.79 -14.97 -11.80
CA ARG A 39 -9.17 -15.15 -12.24
C ARG A 39 -9.77 -13.75 -12.38
N LEU A 40 -9.46 -13.13 -13.51
CA LEU A 40 -10.34 -12.11 -14.07
C LEU A 40 -11.73 -12.75 -14.18
N ALA A 41 -12.69 -12.17 -13.46
CA ALA A 41 -14.10 -12.51 -13.52
C ALA A 41 -14.76 -11.92 -14.79
N LEU A 42 -14.13 -12.11 -15.95
CA LEU A 42 -14.63 -11.71 -17.26
C LEU A 42 -14.32 -12.83 -18.25
N LEU A 43 -15.21 -13.81 -18.27
CA LEU A 43 -15.72 -14.50 -19.46
C LEU A 43 -16.58 -15.68 -19.00
N ARG A 44 -17.85 -15.58 -19.39
CA ARG A 44 -18.87 -16.63 -19.42
C ARG A 44 -18.21 -17.92 -19.95
N ARG A 45 -18.09 -18.96 -19.12
CA ARG A 45 -17.38 -20.21 -19.50
C ARG A 45 -18.34 -21.19 -20.20
N PRO A 46 -17.95 -21.81 -21.33
CA PRO A 46 -18.75 -22.84 -22.00
C PRO A 46 -18.76 -24.15 -21.20
N PRO A 47 -19.79 -25.00 -21.32
CA PRO A 47 -20.04 -26.11 -20.39
C PRO A 47 -19.08 -27.32 -20.52
N TRP A 48 -18.07 -27.25 -21.40
CA TRP A 48 -17.36 -28.44 -21.88
C TRP A 48 -15.91 -28.51 -21.35
N CYS A 49 -15.47 -27.51 -20.59
CA CYS A 49 -14.23 -27.60 -19.81
C CYS A 49 -14.53 -28.23 -18.46
N VAL A 50 -14.54 -29.56 -18.41
CA VAL A 50 -14.36 -30.30 -17.15
C VAL A 50 -12.95 -29.99 -16.67
N PHE A 51 -12.81 -28.95 -15.86
CA PHE A 51 -11.64 -28.77 -15.00
C PHE A 51 -11.58 -30.02 -14.12
N VAL A 52 -10.68 -30.94 -14.43
CA VAL A 52 -10.21 -31.92 -13.45
C VAL A 52 -9.53 -31.10 -12.35
N TRP A 53 -10.34 -30.69 -11.38
CA TRP A 53 -9.87 -30.30 -10.07
C TRP A 53 -9.01 -31.47 -9.62
N PHE A 54 -7.73 -31.23 -9.29
CA PHE A 54 -6.94 -32.18 -8.52
C PHE A 54 -7.01 -31.76 -7.04
N PRO A 55 -8.11 -32.09 -6.33
CA PRO A 55 -8.14 -32.00 -4.89
C PRO A 55 -7.13 -33.01 -4.33
N TRP A 56 -6.34 -32.58 -3.36
CA TRP A 56 -6.04 -33.39 -2.18
C TRP A 56 -4.95 -34.46 -2.31
N LYS A 57 -3.68 -34.05 -2.46
CA LYS A 57 -2.57 -34.95 -2.08
C LYS A 57 -2.01 -34.64 -0.68
N SER A 58 -1.83 -33.37 -0.30
CA SER A 58 -1.25 -33.02 1.01
C SER A 58 -2.21 -33.11 2.19
N THR A 59 -3.48 -32.69 2.02
CA THR A 59 -4.51 -32.83 3.06
C THR A 59 -4.80 -34.29 3.38
N GLN A 60 -4.80 -35.16 2.37
CA GLN A 60 -4.92 -36.60 2.58
C GLN A 60 -3.75 -37.17 3.37
N THR A 61 -2.50 -36.77 3.07
CA THR A 61 -1.35 -37.26 3.85
C THR A 61 -1.40 -36.79 5.30
N LEU A 62 -1.78 -35.54 5.54
CA LEU A 62 -1.95 -34.98 6.88
C LEU A 62 -3.06 -35.72 7.65
N GLN A 63 -4.22 -35.90 7.03
CA GLN A 63 -5.35 -36.64 7.61
C GLN A 63 -4.96 -38.08 7.97
N LYS A 64 -4.23 -38.77 7.08
CA LYS A 64 -3.81 -40.16 7.30
C LYS A 64 -2.83 -40.28 8.46
N VAL A 65 -1.81 -39.42 8.52
CA VAL A 65 -0.82 -39.40 9.62
C VAL A 65 -1.49 -39.02 10.95
N PHE A 66 -2.40 -38.04 10.93
CA PHE A 66 -3.13 -37.63 12.13
C PHE A 66 -4.06 -38.72 12.67
N LYS A 67 -4.87 -39.37 11.81
CA LYS A 67 -5.77 -40.45 12.22
C LYS A 67 -5.02 -41.64 12.81
N ALA A 68 -3.79 -41.88 12.36
CA ALA A 68 -2.96 -42.94 12.89
C ALA A 68 -2.52 -42.69 14.34
N ASN A 69 -2.24 -41.43 14.70
CA ASN A 69 -1.90 -41.06 16.07
C ASN A 69 -2.24 -39.58 16.37
N PRO A 70 -3.43 -39.30 16.94
CA PRO A 70 -3.88 -37.93 17.19
C PRO A 70 -3.11 -37.20 18.30
N THR A 71 -2.41 -37.90 19.21
CA THR A 71 -1.72 -37.26 20.34
C THR A 71 -0.47 -36.49 19.92
N VAL A 72 0.08 -36.80 18.74
CA VAL A 72 1.29 -36.20 18.16
C VAL A 72 1.12 -34.70 17.88
N VAL A 73 -0.13 -34.21 17.82
CA VAL A 73 -0.45 -32.77 17.68
C VAL A 73 0.09 -31.94 18.86
N TYR A 74 0.18 -32.54 20.04
CA TYR A 74 0.66 -31.91 21.27
C TYR A 74 2.13 -32.23 21.55
N GLN A 75 2.84 -32.81 20.59
CA GLN A 75 4.28 -33.01 20.69
C GLN A 75 4.98 -31.84 20.00
N ALA A 76 5.81 -31.12 20.73
CA ALA A 76 6.60 -30.03 20.20
C ALA A 76 7.96 -30.51 19.67
N ASP A 77 8.49 -29.83 18.66
CA ASP A 77 9.87 -29.98 18.20
C ASP A 77 10.87 -29.40 19.24
N LYS A 78 12.18 -29.50 18.96
CA LYS A 78 13.22 -28.94 19.85
C LYS A 78 13.14 -27.42 20.02
N ASN A 79 12.50 -26.71 19.09
CA ASN A 79 12.27 -25.27 19.16
C ASN A 79 10.97 -24.94 19.91
N GLY A 80 10.29 -25.94 20.48
CA GLY A 80 8.99 -25.82 21.14
C GLY A 80 7.85 -25.52 20.17
N SER A 81 8.02 -25.71 18.87
CA SER A 81 6.97 -25.53 17.86
C SER A 81 6.16 -26.80 17.69
N PHE A 82 4.84 -26.66 17.72
CA PHE A 82 3.90 -27.74 17.43
C PHE A 82 3.58 -27.81 15.92
N PRO A 83 2.99 -28.92 15.41
CA PRO A 83 2.63 -29.06 13.99
C PRO A 83 1.78 -27.91 13.44
N ILE A 84 0.88 -27.34 14.25
CA ILE A 84 0.06 -26.17 13.88
C ILE A 84 0.89 -24.90 13.65
N HIS A 85 1.99 -24.71 14.37
CA HIS A 85 2.93 -23.59 14.16
C HIS A 85 3.69 -23.76 12.85
N VAL A 86 4.08 -24.99 12.51
CA VAL A 86 4.72 -25.30 11.23
C VAL A 86 3.77 -25.02 10.07
N ALA A 87 2.52 -25.50 10.16
CA ALA A 87 1.46 -25.19 9.20
C ALA A 87 1.28 -23.67 9.02
N ALA A 88 1.27 -22.92 10.13
CA ALA A 88 1.17 -21.47 10.09
C ALA A 88 2.39 -20.77 9.48
N SER A 89 3.58 -21.32 9.66
CA SER A 89 4.82 -20.80 9.09
C SER A 89 4.84 -20.94 7.56
N VAL A 90 4.35 -22.06 7.02
CA VAL A 90 4.29 -22.30 5.57
C VAL A 90 3.07 -21.67 4.89
N GLY A 91 2.01 -21.38 5.65
CA GLY A 91 0.77 -20.82 5.12
C GLY A 91 -0.32 -21.84 4.80
N ALA A 92 -0.20 -23.07 5.33
CA ALA A 92 -1.12 -24.17 5.13
C ALA A 92 -2.43 -23.96 5.92
N LYS A 93 -3.28 -23.06 5.39
CA LYS A 93 -4.60 -22.75 5.96
C LYS A 93 -5.44 -24.02 6.16
N ASP A 94 -5.43 -24.93 5.19
CA ASP A 94 -6.25 -26.15 5.24
C ASP A 94 -5.81 -27.11 6.36
N ALA A 95 -4.51 -27.16 6.66
CA ALA A 95 -3.99 -27.91 7.81
C ALA A 95 -4.47 -27.31 9.14
N ILE A 96 -4.47 -25.98 9.27
CA ILE A 96 -4.97 -25.28 10.46
C ILE A 96 -6.47 -25.48 10.62
N GLN A 97 -7.22 -25.42 9.52
CA GLN A 97 -8.66 -25.70 9.53
C GLN A 97 -8.93 -27.13 9.98
N PHE A 98 -8.20 -28.11 9.43
CA PHE A 98 -8.30 -29.50 9.86
C PHE A 98 -7.98 -29.71 11.34
N PHE A 99 -6.91 -29.10 11.86
CA PHE A 99 -6.59 -29.17 13.29
C PHE A 99 -7.68 -28.53 14.16
N TYR A 100 -8.25 -27.41 13.73
CA TYR A 100 -9.35 -26.76 14.42
C TYR A 100 -10.62 -27.62 14.44
N ASP A 101 -10.93 -28.32 13.35
CA ASP A 101 -12.14 -29.15 13.24
C ASP A 101 -12.02 -30.45 14.08
N GLU A 102 -10.85 -31.09 14.08
CA GLU A 102 -10.63 -32.37 14.79
C GLU A 102 -10.23 -32.19 16.27
N ARG A 103 -9.42 -31.18 16.57
CA ARG A 103 -8.89 -30.89 17.93
C ARG A 103 -8.87 -29.38 18.19
N PRO A 104 -10.03 -28.78 18.53
CA PRO A 104 -10.16 -27.34 18.71
C PRO A 104 -9.21 -26.74 19.76
N ASP A 105 -8.81 -27.52 20.75
CA ASP A 105 -7.88 -27.16 21.81
C ASP A 105 -6.43 -26.94 21.31
N SER A 106 -6.04 -27.60 20.21
CA SER A 106 -4.70 -27.43 19.60
C SER A 106 -4.40 -26.01 19.10
N VAL A 107 -5.45 -25.23 18.81
CA VAL A 107 -5.38 -23.85 18.32
C VAL A 107 -4.79 -22.90 19.37
N GLY A 108 -4.94 -23.22 20.66
CA GLY A 108 -4.40 -22.44 21.78
C GLY A 108 -2.95 -22.74 22.14
N LEU A 109 -2.33 -23.74 21.50
CA LEU A 109 -0.95 -24.12 21.80
C LEU A 109 0.00 -22.94 21.57
N ARG A 110 0.95 -22.79 22.48
CA ARG A 110 1.95 -21.71 22.48
C ARG A 110 3.33 -22.32 22.30
N ASP A 111 4.09 -21.80 21.36
CA ASP A 111 5.47 -22.25 21.14
C ASP A 111 6.41 -21.83 22.28
N ALA A 112 7.71 -22.15 22.18
CA ALA A 112 8.71 -21.76 23.18
C ALA A 112 8.79 -20.25 23.46
N LYS A 113 8.30 -19.40 22.56
CA LYS A 113 8.24 -17.94 22.73
C LYS A 113 6.85 -17.46 23.17
N GLY A 114 5.97 -18.36 23.59
CA GLY A 114 4.59 -18.05 23.96
C GLY A 114 3.69 -17.73 22.76
N ARG A 115 4.17 -17.90 21.52
CA ARG A 115 3.44 -17.48 20.33
C ARG A 115 2.44 -18.54 19.94
N THR A 116 1.25 -18.10 19.56
CA THR A 116 0.27 -18.96 18.88
C THR A 116 0.60 -19.11 17.40
N PHE A 117 -0.10 -20.02 16.72
CA PHE A 117 -0.02 -20.12 15.25
C PHE A 117 -0.36 -18.79 14.55
N LEU A 118 -1.23 -17.94 15.11
CA LEU A 118 -1.56 -16.64 14.54
C LEU A 118 -0.37 -15.68 14.56
N HIS A 119 0.38 -15.62 15.67
CA HIS A 119 1.60 -14.82 15.77
C HIS A 119 2.64 -15.27 14.74
N VAL A 120 2.82 -16.58 14.58
CA VAL A 120 3.72 -17.15 13.57
C VAL A 120 3.25 -16.79 12.15
N ALA A 121 1.96 -16.93 11.85
CA ALA A 121 1.38 -16.57 10.56
C ALA A 121 1.59 -15.08 10.23
N VAL A 122 1.40 -14.18 11.20
CA VAL A 122 1.64 -12.74 11.02
C VAL A 122 3.12 -12.47 10.77
N LYS A 123 4.01 -13.05 11.58
CA LYS A 123 5.47 -12.90 11.44
C LYS A 123 5.97 -13.38 10.08
N LYS A 124 5.39 -14.46 9.56
CA LYS A 124 5.70 -15.05 8.23
C LYS A 124 4.84 -14.47 7.10
N ARG A 125 4.03 -13.44 7.37
CA ARG A 125 3.17 -12.71 6.40
C ARG A 125 2.19 -13.61 5.64
N ARG A 126 1.61 -14.61 6.31
CA ARG A 126 0.63 -15.55 5.74
C ARG A 126 -0.80 -14.99 5.85
N LEU A 127 -1.19 -14.18 4.85
CA LEU A 127 -2.50 -13.52 4.80
C LEU A 127 -3.70 -14.49 4.82
N SER A 128 -3.59 -15.64 4.15
CA SER A 128 -4.67 -16.64 4.03
C SER A 128 -5.18 -17.10 5.40
N ILE A 129 -4.26 -17.34 6.34
CA ILE A 129 -4.55 -17.78 7.70
C ILE A 129 -5.21 -16.66 8.51
N VAL A 130 -4.72 -15.43 8.39
CA VAL A 130 -5.30 -14.31 9.13
C VAL A 130 -6.70 -13.98 8.63
N PHE A 131 -6.98 -14.09 7.33
CA PHE A 131 -8.35 -13.98 6.82
C PHE A 131 -9.25 -15.10 7.31
N TYR A 132 -8.74 -16.32 7.46
CA TYR A 132 -9.48 -17.44 8.06
C TYR A 132 -9.86 -17.15 9.52
N VAL A 133 -8.88 -16.80 10.36
CA VAL A 133 -9.11 -16.46 11.78
C VAL A 133 -10.05 -15.26 11.91
N ARG A 134 -9.86 -14.22 11.09
CA ARG A 134 -10.70 -13.02 11.06
C ARG A 134 -12.19 -13.34 10.86
N ARG A 135 -12.51 -14.32 10.00
CA ARG A 135 -13.89 -14.71 9.67
C ARG A 135 -14.50 -15.70 10.66
N THR A 136 -13.68 -16.34 11.48
CA THR A 136 -14.10 -17.43 12.36
C THR A 136 -14.38 -16.91 13.76
N ARG A 137 -15.67 -16.74 14.12
CA ARG A 137 -16.10 -16.07 15.36
C ARG A 137 -15.61 -16.76 16.64
N SER A 138 -15.51 -18.09 16.62
CA SER A 138 -15.01 -18.93 17.72
C SER A 138 -13.53 -18.75 17.99
N LEU A 139 -12.74 -18.34 16.98
CA LEU A 139 -11.31 -18.08 17.13
C LEU A 139 -10.99 -16.67 17.60
N ALA A 140 -12.00 -15.85 17.91
CA ALA A 140 -11.74 -14.44 18.15
C ALA A 140 -10.89 -14.15 19.40
N TRP A 141 -10.90 -15.02 20.40
CA TRP A 141 -10.07 -14.90 21.59
C TRP A 141 -8.56 -14.97 21.25
N ILE A 142 -8.18 -15.69 20.19
CA ILE A 142 -6.78 -15.83 19.78
C ILE A 142 -6.16 -14.52 19.27
N LEU A 143 -7.02 -13.58 18.85
CA LEU A 143 -6.62 -12.30 18.27
C LEU A 143 -5.90 -11.38 19.28
N ASN A 144 -6.22 -11.54 20.56
CA ASN A 144 -5.72 -10.70 21.66
C ASN A 144 -4.75 -11.46 22.58
N MET A 145 -4.48 -12.75 22.31
CA MET A 145 -3.45 -13.47 23.07
C MET A 145 -2.09 -12.80 22.87
N GLN A 146 -1.32 -12.74 23.95
CA GLN A 146 0.02 -12.17 23.96
C GLN A 146 1.07 -13.29 23.92
N ASP A 147 2.21 -13.05 23.29
CA ASP A 147 3.38 -13.90 23.38
C ASP A 147 4.18 -13.64 24.67
N ASN A 148 5.36 -14.25 24.83
CA ASN A 148 6.18 -14.07 26.04
C ASN A 148 6.69 -12.63 26.21
N ASP A 149 6.72 -11.83 25.15
CA ASP A 149 7.11 -10.41 25.20
C ASP A 149 5.89 -9.50 25.44
N GLY A 150 4.70 -10.07 25.66
CA GLY A 150 3.45 -9.32 25.78
C GLY A 150 2.90 -8.83 24.43
N ASN A 151 3.50 -9.21 23.30
CA ASN A 151 3.05 -8.75 21.99
C ASN A 151 1.84 -9.56 21.53
N THR A 152 0.78 -8.87 21.11
CA THR A 152 -0.32 -9.49 20.36
C THR A 152 0.03 -9.65 18.88
N ALA A 153 -0.80 -10.39 18.14
CA ALA A 153 -0.71 -10.49 16.69
C ALA A 153 -0.70 -9.11 15.99
N LEU A 154 -1.40 -8.11 16.55
CA LEU A 154 -1.40 -6.75 16.02
C LEU A 154 -0.05 -6.05 16.20
N HIS A 155 0.59 -6.18 17.36
CA HIS A 155 1.94 -5.64 17.61
C HIS A 155 2.94 -6.21 16.58
N LEU A 156 2.93 -7.53 16.35
CA LEU A 156 3.80 -8.17 15.37
C LEU A 156 3.54 -7.71 13.92
N ALA A 157 2.28 -7.43 13.56
CA ALA A 157 1.94 -6.92 12.22
C ALA A 157 2.57 -5.54 11.95
N ILE A 158 2.64 -4.71 12.99
CA ILE A 158 3.26 -3.37 12.95
C ILE A 158 4.78 -3.50 12.93
N GLN A 159 5.36 -4.35 13.79
CA GLN A 159 6.80 -4.61 13.82
C GLN A 159 7.32 -5.15 12.48
N THR A 160 6.53 -5.98 11.78
CA THR A 160 6.86 -6.49 10.44
C THR A 160 6.59 -5.50 9.30
N ARG A 161 6.10 -4.29 9.60
CA ARG A 161 5.79 -3.19 8.66
C ARG A 161 4.81 -3.60 7.55
N SER A 162 3.94 -4.57 7.82
CA SER A 162 3.06 -5.15 6.81
C SER A 162 1.66 -4.52 6.86
N PHE A 163 1.44 -3.51 6.00
CA PHE A 163 0.16 -2.80 5.91
C PHE A 163 -1.03 -3.74 5.65
N ARG A 164 -0.85 -4.77 4.81
CA ARG A 164 -1.89 -5.77 4.53
C ARG A 164 -2.22 -6.63 5.75
N MET A 165 -1.21 -7.07 6.50
CA MET A 165 -1.44 -7.85 7.72
C MET A 165 -2.17 -7.02 8.77
N PHE A 166 -1.72 -5.78 8.97
CA PHE A 166 -2.34 -4.82 9.86
C PHE A 166 -3.82 -4.60 9.51
N CYS A 167 -4.14 -4.31 8.24
CA CYS A 167 -5.51 -4.10 7.81
C CYS A 167 -6.38 -5.36 7.96
N ALA A 168 -5.82 -6.55 7.74
CA ALA A 168 -6.53 -7.81 7.92
C ALA A 168 -6.95 -8.02 9.38
N LEU A 169 -6.07 -7.74 10.34
CA LEU A 169 -6.38 -7.82 11.78
C LEU A 169 -7.35 -6.71 12.22
N LEU A 170 -7.10 -5.46 11.81
CA LEU A 170 -7.95 -4.31 12.13
C LEU A 170 -9.41 -4.53 11.70
N GLY A 171 -9.62 -5.29 10.62
CA GLY A 171 -10.92 -5.67 10.09
C GLY A 171 -11.74 -6.66 10.94
N ASN A 172 -11.32 -6.96 12.17
CA ASN A 172 -12.14 -7.63 13.19
C ASN A 172 -12.31 -6.70 14.41
N ARG A 173 -13.55 -6.43 14.82
CA ARG A 173 -13.85 -5.56 15.98
C ARG A 173 -13.32 -6.08 17.30
N LYS A 174 -13.16 -7.40 17.43
CA LYS A 174 -12.69 -8.04 18.65
C LYS A 174 -11.18 -7.88 18.89
N VAL A 175 -10.41 -7.41 17.90
CA VAL A 175 -9.00 -7.07 18.11
C VAL A 175 -8.92 -5.82 18.99
N GLU A 176 -8.30 -5.96 20.15
CA GLU A 176 -8.06 -4.86 21.08
C GLU A 176 -6.86 -4.01 20.61
N LEU A 177 -7.04 -2.69 20.62
CA LEU A 177 -6.08 -1.74 20.04
C LEU A 177 -5.14 -1.10 21.07
N ASN A 178 -5.45 -1.26 22.37
CA ASN A 178 -4.78 -0.55 23.46
C ASN A 178 -4.11 -1.52 24.46
N LEU A 179 -3.98 -2.81 24.11
CA LEU A 179 -3.23 -3.76 24.93
C LEU A 179 -1.75 -3.36 24.94
N ILE A 180 -1.14 -3.38 26.11
CA ILE A 180 0.28 -3.06 26.30
C ILE A 180 1.12 -4.33 26.28
N ASN A 181 2.29 -4.28 25.66
CA ASN A 181 3.30 -5.34 25.77
C ASN A 181 4.11 -5.23 27.07
N ASN A 182 5.08 -6.13 27.27
CA ASN A 182 5.93 -6.12 28.48
C ASN A 182 6.87 -4.90 28.54
N HIS A 183 6.99 -4.13 27.46
CA HIS A 183 7.70 -2.85 27.40
C HIS A 183 6.78 -1.66 27.72
N GLY A 184 5.50 -1.88 28.03
CA GLY A 184 4.53 -0.83 28.29
C GLY A 184 4.04 -0.09 27.04
N GLU A 185 4.27 -0.66 25.86
CA GLU A 185 3.92 -0.03 24.57
C GLU A 185 2.60 -0.57 24.05
N THR A 186 1.77 0.34 23.53
CA THR A 186 0.61 -0.03 22.72
C THR A 186 0.99 -0.25 21.25
N PRO A 187 0.11 -0.85 20.42
CA PRO A 187 0.28 -0.87 18.97
C PRO A 187 0.51 0.53 18.35
N CYS A 188 -0.10 1.58 18.93
CA CYS A 188 0.07 2.96 18.48
C CYS A 188 1.50 3.46 18.73
N ASP A 189 2.06 3.17 19.90
CA ASP A 189 3.42 3.56 20.30
C ASP A 189 4.47 2.87 19.42
N ILE A 190 4.33 1.55 19.19
CA ILE A 190 5.20 0.81 18.28
C ILE A 190 5.09 1.37 16.86
N SER A 191 3.87 1.67 16.39
CA SER A 191 3.70 2.19 15.03
C SER A 191 4.43 3.52 14.83
N ARG A 192 4.43 4.38 15.85
CA ARG A 192 5.14 5.66 15.78
C ARG A 192 6.65 5.46 15.84
N SER A 193 7.16 4.57 16.70
CA SER A 193 8.60 4.28 16.78
C SER A 193 9.18 3.64 15.51
N LYS A 194 8.34 2.98 14.71
CA LYS A 194 8.74 2.42 13.40
C LYS A 194 8.73 3.43 12.27
N ILE A 195 8.17 4.63 12.44
CA ILE A 195 8.26 5.69 11.44
C ILE A 195 9.71 6.17 11.41
N PRO A 196 10.44 6.04 10.28
CA PRO A 196 11.81 6.49 10.21
C PRO A 196 11.89 7.99 10.47
N CYS A 197 12.80 8.37 11.37
CA CYS A 197 13.21 9.75 11.59
C CYS A 197 13.88 10.26 10.31
N GLY A 198 13.30 11.21 9.62
CA GLY A 198 13.75 11.46 8.25
C GLY A 198 12.79 12.21 7.36
N MET A 199 13.19 12.34 6.10
CA MET A 199 12.20 12.33 5.02
C MET A 199 11.58 10.95 4.91
N ASN A 200 10.28 10.90 5.15
CA ASN A 200 9.49 9.71 4.91
C ASN A 200 8.38 10.03 3.91
N TYR A 201 8.14 9.11 3.00
CA TYR A 201 7.04 9.26 2.07
C TYR A 201 5.74 8.97 2.82
N ARG A 202 4.77 9.89 2.80
CA ARG A 202 3.51 9.74 3.54
C ARG A 202 2.69 8.50 3.15
N GLN A 203 2.92 7.93 1.96
CA GLN A 203 2.27 6.67 1.60
C GLN A 203 3.00 5.43 2.14
N ASN A 204 4.18 5.55 2.75
CA ASN A 204 4.87 4.41 3.34
C ASN A 204 3.94 3.65 4.30
N PRO A 205 4.05 2.32 4.33
CA PRO A 205 3.17 1.49 5.13
C PRO A 205 3.19 1.88 6.61
N GLU A 206 4.34 2.28 7.18
CA GLU A 206 4.45 2.68 8.59
C GLU A 206 3.57 3.91 8.90
N ASN A 207 3.68 4.96 8.08
CA ASN A 207 2.85 6.16 8.20
C ASN A 207 1.37 5.84 8.06
N LYS A 208 1.00 4.96 7.12
CA LYS A 208 -0.40 4.58 6.88
C LYS A 208 -0.98 3.72 8.00
N ILE A 209 -0.18 2.85 8.61
CA ILE A 209 -0.57 2.08 9.81
C ILE A 209 -0.84 3.04 10.96
N PHE A 210 0.07 4.00 11.18
CA PHE A 210 -0.07 4.99 12.25
C PHE A 210 -1.30 5.88 12.05
N ASP A 211 -1.48 6.45 10.87
CA ASP A 211 -2.67 7.23 10.49
C ASP A 211 -3.96 6.42 10.72
N ALA A 212 -3.96 5.13 10.36
CA ALA A 212 -5.12 4.27 10.51
C ALA A 212 -5.45 3.99 11.98
N LEU A 213 -4.46 3.73 12.83
CA LEU A 213 -4.64 3.55 14.27
C LEU A 213 -5.23 4.80 14.92
N LEU A 214 -4.66 5.97 14.64
CA LEU A 214 -5.19 7.24 15.13
C LEU A 214 -6.61 7.48 14.64
N SER A 215 -6.89 7.17 13.36
CA SER A 215 -8.23 7.36 12.81
C SER A 215 -9.26 6.54 13.58
N VAL A 216 -8.94 5.32 14.01
CA VAL A 216 -9.86 4.42 14.73
C VAL A 216 -9.93 4.74 16.24
N GLY A 217 -9.14 5.70 16.74
CA GLY A 217 -9.12 6.07 18.16
C GLY A 217 -8.27 5.14 19.02
N ALA A 218 -7.22 4.54 18.46
CA ALA A 218 -6.21 3.87 19.28
C ALA A 218 -5.46 4.90 20.11
N ASN A 219 -5.31 4.64 21.41
CA ASN A 219 -4.66 5.54 22.34
C ASN A 219 -3.18 5.16 22.50
N HIS A 220 -2.36 6.16 22.81
CA HIS A 220 -1.00 5.94 23.30
C HIS A 220 -1.05 5.31 24.69
N GLY A 221 -0.04 4.51 25.02
CA GLY A 221 0.14 3.99 26.38
C GLY A 221 0.42 5.11 27.38
N ALA A 222 0.38 4.79 28.67
CA ALA A 222 0.75 5.70 29.77
C ALA A 222 2.29 5.91 29.85
N LEU A 223 2.94 6.07 28.70
CA LEU A 223 4.38 6.14 28.56
C LEU A 223 4.79 7.62 28.51
N ARG A 224 5.78 8.00 29.33
CA ARG A 224 6.28 9.38 29.38
C ARG A 224 7.05 9.70 28.09
N TRP A 225 6.48 10.59 27.28
CA TRP A 225 6.88 10.73 25.87
C TRP A 225 8.31 11.26 25.68
N ASP A 226 8.76 12.15 26.58
CA ASP A 226 10.11 12.71 26.62
C ASP A 226 11.19 11.60 26.64
N LYS A 227 11.00 10.57 27.47
CA LYS A 227 11.94 9.43 27.57
C LYS A 227 11.86 8.47 26.39
N THR A 228 10.67 8.29 25.81
CA THR A 228 10.48 7.40 24.67
C THR A 228 11.02 7.96 23.37
N GLU A 229 10.94 9.28 23.21
CA GLU A 229 11.50 9.94 22.04
C GLU A 229 13.02 9.81 22.03
N GLU A 230 13.68 9.85 23.20
CA GLU A 230 15.11 9.53 23.33
C GLU A 230 15.44 8.04 23.07
N MET A 231 14.54 7.13 23.45
CA MET A 231 14.73 5.67 23.30
C MET A 231 14.48 5.18 21.85
N TYR A 232 13.52 5.79 21.15
CA TYR A 232 13.07 5.39 19.80
C TYR A 232 13.47 6.33 18.67
N SER A 233 13.78 7.59 18.98
CA SER A 233 14.66 8.39 18.15
C SER A 233 16.07 8.21 18.70
N PRO A 234 16.79 7.12 18.35
CA PRO A 234 18.23 7.13 18.58
C PRO A 234 18.69 8.40 17.88
N ARG A 235 19.22 9.36 18.64
CA ARG A 235 19.80 10.61 18.12
C ARG A 235 20.44 10.25 16.79
N GLN A 236 19.82 10.65 15.66
CA GLN A 236 20.19 10.15 14.33
C GLN A 236 21.70 10.13 14.31
N LYS A 237 22.31 8.95 14.15
CA LYS A 237 23.76 8.85 14.23
C LYS A 237 24.31 9.87 13.24
N PRO A 238 25.41 10.58 13.56
CA PRO A 238 25.98 11.55 12.63
C PRO A 238 26.12 10.97 11.21
N GLU A 239 26.51 9.69 11.13
CA GLU A 239 26.55 8.89 9.91
C GLU A 239 25.21 8.81 9.14
N ASP A 240 24.09 8.61 9.83
CA ASP A 240 22.76 8.52 9.20
C ASP A 240 22.33 9.88 8.63
N LYS A 241 22.71 10.99 9.30
CA LYS A 241 22.45 12.35 8.79
C LYS A 241 23.29 12.65 7.55
N VAL A 242 24.54 12.20 7.51
CA VAL A 242 25.42 12.34 6.34
C VAL A 242 24.84 11.57 5.16
N LYS A 243 24.53 10.28 5.36
CA LYS A 243 23.86 9.46 4.34
C LYS A 243 22.55 10.09 3.85
N GLU A 244 21.77 10.66 4.77
CA GLU A 244 20.51 11.31 4.40
C GLU A 244 20.74 12.57 3.55
N SER A 245 21.76 13.36 3.90
CA SER A 245 22.13 14.56 3.15
C SER A 245 22.61 14.23 1.72
N GLU A 246 23.38 13.15 1.57
CA GLU A 246 23.87 12.64 0.29
C GLU A 246 22.73 12.13 -0.59
N TRP A 247 21.88 11.23 -0.06
CA TRP A 247 20.72 10.72 -0.81
C TRP A 247 19.84 11.88 -1.30
N LEU A 248 19.63 12.89 -0.45
CA LEU A 248 18.81 14.03 -0.77
C LEU A 248 19.43 14.87 -1.91
N LYS A 249 20.75 15.03 -1.90
CA LYS A 249 21.46 15.71 -2.98
C LYS A 249 21.29 14.97 -4.30
N ASP A 250 21.47 13.65 -4.32
CA ASP A 250 21.35 12.84 -5.54
C ASP A 250 19.91 12.84 -6.09
N ALA A 251 18.93 12.73 -5.19
CA ALA A 251 17.51 12.78 -5.54
C ALA A 251 17.08 14.15 -6.07
N THR A 252 17.55 15.23 -5.44
CA THR A 252 17.26 16.60 -5.90
C THR A 252 17.88 16.89 -7.26
N GLN A 253 19.10 16.43 -7.52
CA GLN A 253 19.73 16.56 -8.84
C GLN A 253 18.91 15.85 -9.93
N THR A 254 18.51 14.61 -9.68
CA THR A 254 17.71 13.83 -10.64
C THR A 254 16.35 14.48 -10.91
N LEU A 255 15.65 14.91 -9.85
CA LEU A 255 14.33 15.55 -9.98
C LEU A 255 14.41 16.96 -10.57
N MET A 256 15.50 17.69 -10.31
CA MET A 256 15.75 19.00 -10.91
C MET A 256 15.92 18.90 -12.43
N VAL A 257 16.66 17.90 -12.91
CA VAL A 257 16.79 17.67 -14.37
C VAL A 257 15.41 17.40 -14.99
N ALA A 258 14.61 16.55 -14.34
CA ALA A 258 13.24 16.28 -14.81
C ALA A 258 12.36 17.55 -14.80
N SER A 259 12.47 18.41 -13.79
CA SER A 259 11.64 19.63 -13.70
C SER A 259 12.05 20.66 -14.74
N VAL A 260 13.34 20.78 -15.02
CA VAL A 260 13.84 21.62 -16.12
C VAL A 260 13.34 21.10 -17.46
N LEU A 261 13.38 19.79 -17.72
CA LEU A 261 12.86 19.21 -18.97
C LEU A 261 11.36 19.52 -19.18
N ILE A 262 10.54 19.36 -18.13
CA ILE A 262 9.11 19.69 -18.21
C ILE A 262 8.91 21.21 -18.46
N ALA A 263 9.71 22.06 -17.82
CA ALA A 263 9.69 23.50 -18.05
C ALA A 263 10.05 23.83 -19.50
N THR A 264 11.07 23.19 -20.07
CA THR A 264 11.49 23.37 -21.47
C THR A 264 10.37 22.96 -22.43
N VAL A 265 9.75 21.80 -22.22
CA VAL A 265 8.63 21.34 -23.07
C VAL A 265 7.43 22.28 -22.95
N ALA A 266 7.13 22.79 -21.75
CA ALA A 266 6.05 23.77 -21.58
C ALA A 266 6.38 25.10 -22.27
N PHE A 267 7.63 25.56 -22.14
CA PHE A 267 8.09 26.78 -22.78
C PHE A 267 8.00 26.67 -24.31
N THR A 268 8.46 25.57 -24.90
CA THR A 268 8.36 25.36 -26.35
C THR A 268 6.91 25.26 -26.82
N ALA A 269 6.04 24.57 -26.07
CA ALA A 269 4.62 24.44 -26.40
C ALA A 269 3.84 25.78 -26.39
N ASN A 270 4.29 26.79 -25.62
CA ASN A 270 3.68 28.12 -25.63
C ASN A 270 3.96 28.90 -26.92
N PHE A 271 5.02 28.58 -27.66
CA PHE A 271 5.39 29.26 -28.91
C PHE A 271 5.20 28.37 -30.15
N ALA A 272 5.23 27.05 -29.99
CA ALA A 272 4.90 26.08 -31.04
C ALA A 272 3.39 25.78 -31.02
N LEU A 273 2.58 26.79 -31.34
CA LEU A 273 1.13 26.70 -31.17
C LEU A 273 0.46 25.75 -32.18
N PRO A 274 -0.48 24.90 -31.73
CA PRO A 274 -1.32 24.11 -32.62
C PRO A 274 -2.06 25.00 -33.62
N GLY A 275 -1.99 24.68 -34.92
CA GLY A 275 -2.63 25.44 -35.99
C GLY A 275 -1.85 26.67 -36.50
N GLY A 276 -0.65 26.92 -35.96
CA GLY A 276 0.26 27.96 -36.44
C GLY A 276 -0.22 29.39 -36.23
N TYR A 277 0.44 30.31 -36.94
CA TYR A 277 0.19 31.75 -36.89
C TYR A 277 -0.53 32.23 -38.14
N ARG A 278 -1.36 33.26 -38.00
CA ARG A 278 -2.00 33.93 -39.14
C ARG A 278 -0.93 34.65 -39.97
N ALA A 279 -1.05 34.55 -41.29
CA ALA A 279 -0.18 35.24 -42.23
C ALA A 279 -0.24 36.78 -42.03
N ASP A 280 0.85 37.44 -42.37
CA ASP A 280 1.08 38.87 -42.11
C ASP A 280 0.14 39.80 -42.88
N ASP A 281 -0.52 39.29 -43.93
CA ASP A 281 -1.45 40.03 -44.77
C ASP A 281 -2.81 40.32 -44.09
N HIS A 282 -3.05 39.74 -42.90
CA HIS A 282 -4.23 40.04 -42.08
C HIS A 282 -3.94 41.15 -41.06
N LYS A 283 -4.97 41.94 -40.71
CA LYS A 283 -4.89 43.00 -39.67
C LYS A 283 -4.33 42.53 -38.32
N ASN A 284 -4.40 41.22 -38.04
CA ASN A 284 -3.87 40.55 -36.86
C ASN A 284 -2.79 39.51 -37.23
N GLY A 285 -1.93 39.81 -38.21
CA GLY A 285 -0.78 38.98 -38.58
C GLY A 285 0.10 38.64 -37.39
N GLY A 286 0.63 37.41 -37.34
CA GLY A 286 1.41 36.91 -36.21
C GLY A 286 0.59 36.49 -34.98
N THR A 287 -0.75 36.61 -35.01
CA THR A 287 -1.61 36.03 -33.95
C THR A 287 -1.87 34.54 -34.19
N PRO A 288 -2.10 33.74 -33.14
CA PRO A 288 -2.41 32.32 -33.29
C PRO A 288 -3.72 32.13 -34.05
N THR A 289 -3.75 31.20 -35.01
CA THR A 289 -4.94 30.97 -35.86
C THR A 289 -6.16 30.56 -35.03
N LEU A 290 -5.94 29.76 -33.98
CA LEU A 290 -6.96 29.22 -33.08
C LEU A 290 -7.23 30.12 -31.85
N ALA A 291 -6.62 31.32 -31.81
CA ALA A 291 -6.88 32.31 -30.78
C ALA A 291 -8.37 32.70 -30.76
N GLY A 292 -8.95 32.74 -29.57
CA GLY A 292 -10.37 33.04 -29.37
C GLY A 292 -11.22 31.83 -29.00
N SER A 293 -10.72 30.61 -29.20
CA SER A 293 -11.44 29.38 -28.84
C SER A 293 -11.23 29.03 -27.36
N PHE A 294 -12.27 28.49 -26.72
CA PHE A 294 -12.20 28.05 -25.31
C PHE A 294 -11.09 27.01 -25.08
N VAL A 295 -10.92 26.08 -26.04
CA VAL A 295 -9.90 25.02 -25.96
C VAL A 295 -8.49 25.62 -26.05
N PHE A 296 -8.28 26.65 -26.89
CA PHE A 296 -7.01 27.37 -26.97
C PHE A 296 -6.68 28.09 -25.65
N ASP A 297 -7.66 28.80 -25.07
CA ASP A 297 -7.44 29.50 -23.79
C ASP A 297 -7.10 28.51 -22.66
N ALA A 298 -7.78 27.36 -22.61
CA ALA A 298 -7.47 26.30 -21.65
C ALA A 298 -6.09 25.67 -21.89
N PHE A 299 -5.69 25.46 -23.15
CA PHE A 299 -4.36 24.97 -23.52
C PHE A 299 -3.27 25.92 -23.06
N MET A 300 -3.39 27.22 -23.35
CA MET A 300 -2.42 28.23 -22.91
C MET A 300 -2.30 28.29 -21.39
N MET A 301 -3.42 28.20 -20.66
CA MET A 301 -3.39 28.15 -19.20
C MET A 301 -2.74 26.87 -18.66
N ALA A 302 -3.00 25.72 -19.27
CA ALA A 302 -2.40 24.46 -18.84
C ALA A 302 -0.88 24.50 -19.04
N THR A 303 -0.42 24.98 -20.20
CA THR A 303 1.01 25.08 -20.53
C THR A 303 1.74 26.11 -19.66
N THR A 304 1.13 27.27 -19.39
CA THR A 304 1.69 28.28 -18.48
C THR A 304 1.75 27.80 -17.03
N LEU A 305 0.69 27.14 -16.52
CA LEU A 305 0.70 26.53 -15.19
C LEU A 305 1.74 25.43 -15.08
N ALA A 306 1.93 24.61 -16.13
CA ALA A 306 2.99 23.61 -16.17
C ALA A 306 4.36 24.29 -16.03
N PHE A 307 4.64 25.33 -16.83
CA PHE A 307 5.90 26.07 -16.76
C PHE A 307 6.18 26.68 -15.39
N ILE A 308 5.20 27.38 -14.80
CA ILE A 308 5.36 28.04 -13.50
C ILE A 308 5.57 27.00 -12.39
N CYS A 309 4.74 25.95 -12.33
CA CYS A 309 4.88 24.90 -11.33
C CYS A 309 6.22 24.17 -11.45
N SER A 310 6.69 23.93 -12.68
CA SER A 310 7.98 23.30 -12.92
C SER A 310 9.14 24.19 -12.50
N SER A 311 9.09 25.49 -12.81
CA SER A 311 10.11 26.46 -12.41
C SER A 311 10.20 26.61 -10.88
N ILE A 312 9.06 26.67 -10.18
CA ILE A 312 9.02 26.68 -8.71
C ILE A 312 9.63 25.39 -8.16
N ALA A 313 9.33 24.23 -8.77
CA ALA A 313 9.91 22.96 -8.37
C ALA A 313 11.44 22.93 -8.59
N THR A 314 11.94 23.46 -9.70
CA THR A 314 13.38 23.56 -10.00
C THR A 314 14.11 24.38 -8.94
N VAL A 315 13.59 25.57 -8.61
CA VAL A 315 14.17 26.44 -7.58
C VAL A 315 14.15 25.75 -6.22
N GLY A 316 13.02 25.13 -5.86
CA GLY A 316 12.90 24.43 -4.58
C GLY A 316 13.79 23.19 -4.48
N PHE A 317 14.02 22.44 -5.57
CA PHE A 317 15.01 21.35 -5.60
C PHE A 317 16.43 21.88 -5.50
N ALA A 318 16.74 23.05 -6.07
CA ALA A 318 18.05 23.69 -5.91
C ALA A 318 18.32 24.04 -4.45
N TYR A 319 17.35 24.66 -3.75
CA TYR A 319 17.46 24.91 -2.31
C TYR A 319 17.52 23.62 -1.48
N ALA A 320 16.80 22.57 -1.86
CA ALA A 320 16.85 21.28 -1.17
C ALA A 320 18.17 20.53 -1.40
N GLY A 321 18.87 20.77 -2.50
CA GLY A 321 20.15 20.14 -2.84
C GLY A 321 21.38 20.83 -2.26
N THR A 322 21.28 22.11 -1.86
CA THR A 322 22.43 22.86 -1.35
C THR A 322 22.79 22.45 0.09
N PRO A 323 24.09 22.18 0.37
CA PRO A 323 24.54 21.82 1.72
C PRO A 323 24.54 22.99 2.70
N MET A 324 24.42 24.23 2.21
CA MET A 324 24.38 25.44 3.05
C MET A 324 23.08 25.57 3.86
N VAL A 325 22.01 24.86 3.49
CA VAL A 325 20.71 24.95 4.12
C VAL A 325 20.54 23.85 5.17
N ASN A 326 19.93 24.19 6.31
CA ASN A 326 19.60 23.23 7.36
C ASN A 326 18.83 22.01 6.83
N LEU A 327 19.15 20.80 7.32
CA LEU A 327 18.55 19.56 6.84
C LEU A 327 17.02 19.57 6.93
N ILE A 328 16.46 20.08 8.02
CA ILE A 328 15.00 20.21 8.21
C ILE A 328 14.37 21.07 7.11
N ALA A 329 14.97 22.24 6.82
CA ALA A 329 14.50 23.12 5.76
C ALA A 329 14.62 22.45 4.38
N ARG A 330 15.73 21.74 4.11
CA ARG A 330 15.90 20.96 2.87
C ARG A 330 14.79 19.92 2.68
N ARG A 331 14.36 19.23 3.76
CA ARG A 331 13.21 18.30 3.71
C ARG A 331 11.91 19.00 3.34
N VAL A 332 11.65 20.17 3.93
CA VAL A 332 10.45 20.96 3.65
C VAL A 332 10.43 21.42 2.19
N TYR A 333 11.54 21.99 1.69
CA TYR A 333 11.66 22.41 0.30
C TYR A 333 11.50 21.23 -0.66
N PHE A 334 12.12 20.09 -0.39
CA PHE A 334 11.95 18.88 -1.21
C PHE A 334 10.48 18.43 -1.26
N GLY A 335 9.82 18.33 -0.11
CA GLY A 335 8.43 17.90 -0.03
C GLY A 335 7.43 18.88 -0.65
N LEU A 336 7.74 20.18 -0.66
CA LEU A 336 6.94 21.19 -1.37
C LEU A 336 7.18 21.11 -2.89
N SER A 337 8.45 21.04 -3.31
CA SER A 337 8.85 20.97 -4.72
C SER A 337 8.30 19.73 -5.41
N ALA A 338 8.33 18.57 -4.75
CA ALA A 338 7.75 17.33 -5.28
C ALA A 338 6.24 17.45 -5.55
N ARG A 339 5.50 18.24 -4.74
CA ARG A 339 4.07 18.49 -4.96
C ARG A 339 3.82 19.39 -6.17
N PHE A 340 4.62 20.44 -6.34
CA PHE A 340 4.56 21.29 -7.54
C PHE A 340 4.97 20.55 -8.80
N MET A 341 6.00 19.71 -8.71
CA MET A 341 6.45 18.83 -9.79
C MET A 341 5.34 17.88 -10.26
N SER A 342 4.68 17.20 -9.31
CA SER A 342 3.53 16.35 -9.63
C SER A 342 2.41 17.15 -10.32
N SER A 343 2.16 18.38 -9.87
CA SER A 343 1.14 19.26 -10.47
C SER A 343 1.54 19.66 -11.91
N SER A 344 2.82 19.95 -12.15
CA SER A 344 3.35 20.26 -13.49
C SER A 344 3.12 19.13 -14.49
N VAL A 345 3.36 17.87 -14.09
CA VAL A 345 3.07 16.69 -14.91
C VAL A 345 1.59 16.58 -15.25
N THR A 346 0.70 16.89 -14.29
CA THR A 346 -0.75 16.89 -14.56
C THR A 346 -1.15 17.98 -15.57
N CYS A 347 -0.61 19.19 -15.43
CA CYS A 347 -0.83 20.30 -16.37
C CYS A 347 -0.33 19.95 -17.76
N MET A 348 0.86 19.33 -17.86
CA MET A 348 1.43 18.89 -19.14
C MET A 348 0.55 17.84 -19.82
N SER A 349 -0.03 16.92 -19.05
CA SER A 349 -0.98 15.92 -19.57
C SER A 349 -2.25 16.59 -20.12
N ILE A 350 -2.78 17.61 -19.43
CA ILE A 350 -3.93 18.40 -19.91
C ILE A 350 -3.57 19.14 -21.21
N ALA A 351 -2.42 19.83 -21.23
CA ALA A 351 -1.96 20.57 -22.41
C ALA A 351 -1.79 19.64 -23.62
N PHE A 352 -1.23 18.45 -23.42
CA PHE A 352 -1.13 17.44 -24.48
C PHE A 352 -2.50 17.02 -25.02
N ALA A 353 -3.45 16.68 -24.14
CA ALA A 353 -4.80 16.29 -24.55
C ALA A 353 -5.53 17.41 -25.33
N LEU A 354 -5.45 18.65 -24.84
CA LEU A 354 -6.08 19.81 -25.49
C LEU A 354 -5.40 20.14 -26.83
N GLY A 355 -4.07 20.12 -26.89
CA GLY A 355 -3.32 20.39 -28.11
C GLY A 355 -3.64 19.38 -29.22
N VAL A 356 -3.67 18.08 -28.90
CA VAL A 356 -4.05 17.03 -29.85
C VAL A 356 -5.51 17.19 -30.28
N TYR A 357 -6.41 17.49 -29.35
CA TYR A 357 -7.82 17.74 -29.67
C TYR A 357 -7.98 18.89 -30.66
N MET A 358 -7.25 19.99 -30.48
CA MET A 358 -7.32 21.15 -31.37
C MET A 358 -6.87 20.83 -32.81
N VAL A 359 -5.86 19.97 -32.98
CA VAL A 359 -5.35 19.59 -34.31
C VAL A 359 -6.25 18.56 -34.99
N LEU A 360 -6.74 17.56 -34.24
CA LEU A 360 -7.44 16.41 -34.81
C LEU A 360 -8.97 16.54 -34.85
N ALA A 361 -9.60 17.37 -34.01
CA ALA A 361 -11.06 17.50 -33.96
C ALA A 361 -11.73 17.86 -35.31
N PRO A 362 -11.09 18.63 -36.22
CA PRO A 362 -11.68 18.88 -37.54
C PRO A 362 -11.64 17.67 -38.49
N ILE A 363 -10.63 16.80 -38.37
CA ILE A 363 -10.30 15.76 -39.37
C ILE A 363 -10.68 14.35 -38.88
N ALA A 364 -10.40 14.04 -37.61
CA ALA A 364 -10.55 12.72 -37.03
C ALA A 364 -11.04 12.83 -35.58
N ARG A 365 -12.34 13.08 -35.41
CA ARG A 365 -12.96 13.29 -34.09
C ARG A 365 -12.81 12.09 -33.16
N ASP A 366 -12.94 10.87 -33.70
CA ASP A 366 -12.90 9.65 -32.90
C ASP A 366 -11.51 9.43 -32.28
N THR A 367 -10.44 9.72 -33.05
CA THR A 367 -9.06 9.60 -32.55
C THR A 367 -8.76 10.69 -31.52
N ALA A 368 -9.24 11.92 -31.73
CA ALA A 368 -9.12 13.02 -30.77
C ALA A 368 -9.79 12.67 -29.42
N ILE A 369 -11.01 12.14 -29.45
CA ILE A 369 -11.74 11.71 -28.26
C ILE A 369 -11.00 10.56 -27.57
N ALA A 370 -10.51 9.57 -28.32
CA ALA A 370 -9.74 8.45 -27.76
C ALA A 370 -8.49 8.93 -27.01
N VAL A 371 -7.73 9.89 -27.56
CA VAL A 371 -6.54 10.44 -26.89
C VAL A 371 -6.94 11.16 -25.60
N CYS A 372 -8.00 11.98 -25.60
CA CYS A 372 -8.48 12.64 -24.38
C CYS A 372 -8.93 11.64 -23.31
N VAL A 373 -9.49 10.48 -23.68
CA VAL A 373 -9.90 9.43 -22.74
C VAL A 373 -8.72 8.67 -22.15
N ILE A 374 -7.65 8.46 -22.93
CA ILE A 374 -6.46 7.71 -22.50
C ILE A 374 -5.54 8.57 -21.64
N THR A 375 -5.45 9.88 -21.90
CA THR A 375 -4.50 10.78 -21.23
C THR A 375 -4.61 10.80 -19.68
N PRO A 376 -5.80 10.73 -19.06
CA PRO A 376 -5.95 10.58 -17.61
C PRO A 376 -5.31 9.31 -17.02
N ALA A 377 -4.97 8.30 -17.83
CA ALA A 377 -4.27 7.09 -17.35
C ALA A 377 -2.90 7.42 -16.72
N VAL A 378 -2.24 8.50 -17.16
CA VAL A 378 -0.99 9.00 -16.56
C VAL A 378 -1.22 9.49 -15.12
N LEU A 379 -2.37 10.09 -14.83
CA LEU A 379 -2.73 10.52 -13.47
C LEU A 379 -3.09 9.34 -12.58
N LEU A 380 -3.79 8.36 -13.16
CA LEU A 380 -4.15 7.14 -12.45
C LEU A 380 -2.90 6.36 -12.04
N SER A 381 -1.93 6.18 -12.96
CA SER A 381 -0.69 5.44 -12.69
C SER A 381 0.10 6.04 -11.51
N ALA A 382 0.21 7.37 -11.44
CA ALA A 382 0.86 8.08 -10.34
C ALA A 382 0.17 7.88 -8.97
N ASN A 383 -1.13 7.58 -8.96
CA ASN A 383 -1.93 7.43 -7.75
C ASN A 383 -2.34 5.98 -7.42
N MET A 384 -1.98 4.99 -8.25
CA MET A 384 -2.42 3.59 -8.11
C MET A 384 -2.12 3.01 -6.73
N GLU A 385 -0.91 3.21 -6.21
CA GLU A 385 -0.51 2.65 -4.91
C GLU A 385 -1.33 3.28 -3.76
N ALA A 386 -1.56 4.59 -3.84
CA ALA A 386 -2.37 5.34 -2.89
C ALA A 386 -3.83 4.87 -2.89
N ILE A 387 -4.41 4.65 -4.08
CA ILE A 387 -5.77 4.14 -4.25
C ILE A 387 -5.87 2.71 -3.71
N LEU A 388 -4.91 1.84 -4.04
CA LEU A 388 -4.89 0.46 -3.55
C LEU A 388 -4.85 0.40 -2.02
N LYS A 389 -4.02 1.22 -1.37
CA LYS A 389 -3.97 1.31 0.10
C LYS A 389 -5.28 1.82 0.70
N LEU A 390 -5.92 2.80 0.06
CA LEU A 390 -7.23 3.30 0.48
C LEU A 390 -8.30 2.21 0.38
N VAL A 391 -8.33 1.44 -0.72
CA VAL A 391 -9.27 0.33 -0.92
C VAL A 391 -9.06 -0.76 0.13
N ILE A 392 -7.81 -1.13 0.42
CA ILE A 392 -7.49 -2.14 1.44
C ILE A 392 -7.93 -1.68 2.85
N LEU A 393 -7.78 -0.38 3.15
CA LEU A 393 -8.12 0.21 4.44
C LEU A 393 -9.63 0.47 4.61
N ALA A 394 -10.37 0.60 3.50
CA ALA A 394 -11.78 0.98 3.51
C ALA A 394 -12.65 0.03 4.35
N LEU A 395 -12.57 -1.27 4.06
CA LEU A 395 -13.37 -2.27 4.78
C LEU A 395 -13.04 -2.32 6.29
N PRO A 396 -11.76 -2.39 6.72
CA PRO A 396 -11.42 -2.30 8.14
C PRO A 396 -11.95 -1.05 8.85
N LEU A 397 -11.87 0.13 8.22
CA LEU A 397 -12.37 1.37 8.80
C LEU A 397 -13.88 1.37 8.96
N CYS A 398 -14.62 0.94 7.93
CA CYS A 398 -16.08 0.83 8.01
C CYS A 398 -16.52 -0.18 9.08
N ILE A 399 -15.78 -1.28 9.24
CA ILE A 399 -16.04 -2.23 10.32
C ILE A 399 -15.84 -1.55 11.68
N ARG A 400 -14.76 -0.80 11.90
CA ARG A 400 -14.44 -0.23 13.22
C ARG A 400 -15.29 0.98 13.60
N LYS A 401 -15.45 1.95 12.70
CA LYS A 401 -16.21 3.19 12.95
C LYS A 401 -17.71 3.07 12.69
N GLY A 402 -18.14 2.00 12.03
CA GLY A 402 -19.46 1.92 11.41
C GLY A 402 -19.43 2.43 9.97
N LEU A 403 -20.42 2.01 9.19
CA LEU A 403 -20.46 2.24 7.74
C LEU A 403 -20.45 3.74 7.40
N PHE A 404 -21.30 4.53 8.07
CA PHE A 404 -21.44 5.97 7.79
C PHE A 404 -20.15 6.74 8.13
N LEU A 405 -19.68 6.68 9.38
CA LEU A 405 -18.47 7.38 9.82
C LEU A 405 -17.21 6.91 9.09
N GLY A 406 -17.12 5.60 8.79
CA GLY A 406 -16.05 5.04 7.97
C GLY A 406 -16.04 5.61 6.55
N MET A 407 -17.20 5.66 5.89
CA MET A 407 -17.33 6.24 4.55
C MET A 407 -17.06 7.74 4.54
N VAL A 408 -17.50 8.50 5.53
CA VAL A 408 -17.18 9.94 5.66
C VAL A 408 -15.67 10.14 5.81
N GLN A 409 -14.99 9.33 6.63
CA GLN A 409 -13.53 9.40 6.79
C GLN A 409 -12.81 9.07 5.47
N LEU A 410 -13.23 8.02 4.77
CA LEU A 410 -12.67 7.63 3.48
C LEU A 410 -12.90 8.71 2.43
N LEU A 411 -14.11 9.29 2.39
CA LEU A 411 -14.46 10.39 1.52
C LEU A 411 -13.57 11.60 1.81
N LYS A 412 -13.38 11.98 3.08
CA LYS A 412 -12.47 13.07 3.46
C LYS A 412 -11.04 12.81 2.97
N LEU A 413 -10.51 11.61 3.17
CA LEU A 413 -9.18 11.23 2.70
C LEU A 413 -9.06 11.26 1.17
N TYR A 414 -10.11 10.81 0.46
CA TYR A 414 -10.16 10.81 -0.99
C TYR A 414 -10.30 12.23 -1.54
N VAL A 415 -11.21 13.04 -1.02
CA VAL A 415 -11.46 14.43 -1.43
C VAL A 415 -10.21 15.29 -1.25
N VAL A 416 -9.50 15.18 -0.12
CA VAL A 416 -8.24 15.93 0.07
C VAL A 416 -7.21 15.56 -0.99
N LYS A 417 -7.07 14.27 -1.32
CA LYS A 417 -6.16 13.83 -2.39
C LYS A 417 -6.64 14.27 -3.78
N LEU A 418 -7.94 14.19 -4.03
CA LEU A 418 -8.56 14.58 -5.29
C LEU A 418 -8.38 16.07 -5.55
N ILE A 419 -8.66 16.92 -4.56
CA ILE A 419 -8.42 18.37 -4.64
C ILE A 419 -6.94 18.64 -4.91
N ALA A 420 -6.03 17.98 -4.18
CA ALA A 420 -4.60 18.15 -4.39
C ALA A 420 -4.11 17.67 -5.77
N ALA A 421 -4.81 16.75 -6.42
CA ALA A 421 -4.47 16.26 -7.76
C ALA A 421 -5.17 17.04 -8.89
N LEU A 422 -6.39 17.54 -8.66
CA LEU A 422 -7.24 18.16 -9.67
C LEU A 422 -7.29 19.68 -9.61
N TRP A 423 -6.65 20.33 -8.63
CA TRP A 423 -6.58 21.80 -8.59
C TRP A 423 -6.14 22.44 -9.92
N PRO A 424 -5.26 21.84 -10.77
CA PRO A 424 -4.89 22.45 -12.04
C PRO A 424 -6.03 22.39 -13.07
N PHE A 425 -6.90 21.37 -13.02
CA PHE A 425 -8.11 21.33 -13.85
C PHE A 425 -9.04 22.49 -13.52
N ILE A 426 -9.23 22.78 -12.22
CA ILE A 426 -10.12 23.86 -11.78
C ILE A 426 -9.60 25.21 -12.29
N LEU A 427 -8.29 25.45 -12.21
CA LEU A 427 -7.71 26.71 -12.69
C LEU A 427 -7.72 26.83 -14.22
N THR A 428 -7.36 25.77 -14.94
CA THR A 428 -7.30 25.78 -16.42
C THR A 428 -8.67 26.03 -17.04
N PHE A 429 -9.68 25.24 -16.66
CA PHE A 429 -11.03 25.38 -17.21
C PHE A 429 -11.81 26.55 -16.61
N GLY A 430 -11.59 26.87 -15.33
CA GLY A 430 -12.18 28.03 -14.68
C GLY A 430 -11.73 29.34 -15.32
N TRP A 431 -10.43 29.47 -15.62
CA TRP A 431 -9.92 30.63 -16.35
C TRP A 431 -10.45 30.69 -17.78
N ALA A 432 -10.42 29.58 -18.52
CA ALA A 432 -10.94 29.55 -19.89
C ALA A 432 -12.43 29.98 -19.97
N ALA A 433 -13.22 29.62 -18.95
CA ALA A 433 -14.61 30.07 -18.85
C ALA A 433 -14.71 31.59 -18.60
N LEU A 434 -13.91 32.13 -17.69
CA LEU A 434 -13.87 33.58 -17.41
C LEU A 434 -13.40 34.39 -18.62
N ALA A 435 -12.35 33.92 -19.31
CA ALA A 435 -11.83 34.55 -20.52
C ALA A 435 -12.91 34.64 -21.61
N ARG A 436 -13.76 33.61 -21.74
CA ARG A 436 -14.89 33.62 -22.66
C ARG A 436 -15.97 34.64 -22.27
N ILE A 437 -16.31 34.74 -20.98
CA ILE A 437 -17.33 35.69 -20.49
C ILE A 437 -16.90 37.13 -20.77
N HIS A 438 -15.63 37.47 -20.52
CA HIS A 438 -15.10 38.81 -20.77
C HIS A 438 -14.98 39.16 -22.26
N ARG A 439 -14.94 38.17 -23.15
CA ARG A 439 -14.88 38.37 -24.60
C ARG A 439 -16.24 38.63 -25.24
N HIS A 440 -17.33 38.29 -24.54
CA HIS A 440 -18.72 38.50 -24.95
C HIS A 440 -19.37 39.75 -24.31
N ARG A 441 -18.65 40.43 -23.42
CA ARG A 441 -18.95 41.80 -22.97
C ARG A 441 -18.09 42.77 -23.76
#